data_AF-X0Z8D9-F1
#
_entry.id   AF-X0Z8D9-F1
#
_cell.length_a   1.000
_cell.length_b   1.000
_cell.length_c   1.000
_cell.angle_alpha   90.00
_cell.angle_beta   90.00
_cell.angle_gamma   90.00
#
_symmetry.space_group_name_H-M   'P 1'
#
loop_
_entity.id
_entity.type
_entity.pdbx_description
1 polymer ?
#
loop_
_entity_poly.entity_id
_entity_poly.type
_entity_poly.pdbx_seq_one_letter_code
_entity_poly.pdbx_strand_id
1 'polypeptide(L)'
;MGIIPFKKNALTDAINPVKLYEYFASGLPVVTVNLSEVINLNSPTLISRSKDGFVAAIKKALQVGRGRKEFYEFAKGNSWSIRFSEVKDIITQKMQ
;
A
#
# COMPACT_ATOMS: atom_id res chain seq x y z
N MET A 1 11.40 -3.40 7.60
CA MET A 1 10.75 -2.34 6.79
C MET A 1 10.67 -2.85 5.35
N GLY A 2 9.61 -2.50 4.61
CA GLY A 2 9.53 -2.72 3.17
C GLY A 2 9.69 -1.41 2.39
N ILE A 3 10.26 -1.46 1.18
CA ILE A 3 10.37 -0.31 0.29
C ILE A 3 9.76 -0.59 -1.09
N ILE A 4 9.20 0.44 -1.71
CA ILE A 4 8.67 0.41 -3.09
C ILE A 4 9.32 1.56 -3.88
N PRO A 5 10.58 1.40 -4.34
CA PRO A 5 11.38 2.47 -4.92
C PRO A 5 11.23 2.54 -6.45
N PHE A 6 10.00 2.55 -6.97
CA PHE A 6 9.79 2.59 -8.41
C PHE A 6 10.31 3.91 -9.02
N LYS A 7 10.84 3.81 -10.24
CA LYS A 7 11.07 5.00 -11.09
C LYS A 7 9.72 5.45 -11.64
N LYS A 8 9.22 6.59 -11.16
CA LYS A 8 7.91 7.12 -11.56
C LYS A 8 7.86 7.40 -13.07
N ASN A 9 6.89 6.79 -13.74
CA ASN A 9 6.52 6.96 -15.15
C ASN A 9 5.05 6.56 -15.34
N ALA A 10 4.49 6.74 -16.53
CA ALA A 10 3.07 6.45 -16.79
C ALA A 10 2.65 5.02 -16.41
N LEU A 11 3.49 4.03 -16.71
CA LEU A 11 3.21 2.63 -16.36
C LEU A 11 3.17 2.43 -14.85
N THR A 12 4.26 2.78 -14.15
CA THR A 12 4.39 2.58 -12.70
C THR A 12 3.43 3.44 -11.87
N ASP A 13 2.92 4.54 -12.42
CA ASP A 13 1.91 5.36 -11.74
C ASP A 13 0.49 4.77 -11.83
N ALA A 14 0.26 3.85 -12.77
CA ALA A 14 -1.02 3.19 -13.02
C ALA A 14 -1.12 1.76 -12.45
N ILE A 15 -0.05 1.21 -11.86
CA ILE A 15 -0.08 -0.15 -11.30
C ILE A 15 -0.69 -0.18 -9.90
N ASN A 16 -1.29 -1.32 -9.57
CA ASN A 16 -1.67 -1.62 -8.20
C ASN A 16 -0.44 -2.02 -7.35
N PRO A 17 -0.21 -1.44 -6.16
CA PRO A 17 0.98 -1.68 -5.37
C PRO A 17 0.88 -2.96 -4.53
N VAL A 18 0.88 -4.15 -5.15
CA VAL A 18 0.68 -5.43 -4.43
C VAL A 18 1.65 -5.62 -3.25
N LYS A 19 2.91 -5.19 -3.40
CA LYS A 19 3.94 -5.25 -2.34
C LYS A 19 3.57 -4.47 -1.09
N LEU A 20 2.76 -3.41 -1.21
CA LEU A 20 2.30 -2.63 -0.07
C LEU A 20 1.46 -3.49 0.88
N TYR A 21 0.52 -4.28 0.35
CA TYR A 21 -0.30 -5.17 1.18
C TYR A 21 0.52 -6.32 1.76
N GLU A 22 1.43 -6.92 0.99
CA GLU A 22 2.30 -8.01 1.48
C GLU A 22 3.19 -7.56 2.65
N TYR A 23 3.76 -6.35 2.54
CA TYR A 23 4.55 -5.78 3.62
C TYR A 23 3.71 -5.49 4.85
N PHE A 24 2.53 -4.90 4.69
CA PHE A 24 1.63 -4.65 5.82
C PHE A 24 1.12 -5.94 6.48
N ALA A 25 0.79 -6.97 5.70
CA ALA A 25 0.46 -8.30 6.20
C ALA A 25 1.63 -8.93 6.98
N SER A 26 2.88 -8.60 6.63
CA SER A 26 4.10 -9.01 7.33
C SER A 26 4.45 -8.11 8.53
N GLY A 27 3.58 -7.17 8.88
CA GLY A 27 3.77 -6.21 9.96
C GLY A 27 4.89 -5.19 9.68
N LEU A 28 5.19 -4.90 8.41
CA LEU A 28 6.26 -3.99 8.03
C LEU A 28 5.74 -2.57 7.79
N PRO A 29 6.41 -1.53 8.31
CA PRO A 29 6.21 -0.18 7.82
C PRO A 29 6.75 -0.11 6.38
N VAL A 30 6.05 0.66 5.54
CA VAL A 30 6.32 0.78 4.11
C VAL A 30 6.76 2.21 3.77
N VAL A 31 7.81 2.31 2.96
CA VAL A 31 8.24 3.57 2.34
C VAL A 31 8.13 3.44 0.83
N THR A 32 7.54 4.43 0.18
CA THR A 32 7.30 4.41 -1.28
C THR A 32 7.44 5.78 -1.89
N VAL A 33 7.66 5.82 -3.20
CA VAL A 33 7.53 7.04 -3.99
C VAL A 33 6.05 7.43 -4.14
N ASN A 34 5.79 8.66 -4.58
CA ASN A 34 4.46 9.23 -4.75
C ASN A 34 3.72 8.69 -5.98
N LEU A 35 3.27 7.44 -5.92
CA LEU A 35 2.40 6.85 -6.94
C LEU A 35 0.93 7.24 -6.70
N SER A 36 0.19 7.50 -7.77
CA SER A 36 -1.21 7.92 -7.71
C SER A 36 -2.08 6.91 -6.95
N GLU A 37 -1.97 5.62 -7.26
CA GLU A 37 -2.72 4.56 -6.57
C GLU A 37 -2.39 4.48 -5.07
N VAL A 38 -1.12 4.65 -4.69
CA VAL A 38 -0.71 4.63 -3.28
C VAL A 38 -1.34 5.79 -2.50
N ILE A 39 -1.47 6.97 -3.12
CA ILE A 39 -2.13 8.12 -2.51
C ILE A 39 -3.62 7.81 -2.31
N ASN A 40 -4.28 7.25 -3.32
CA ASN A 40 -5.71 6.91 -3.28
C ASN A 40 -6.05 5.87 -2.21
N LEU A 41 -5.15 4.92 -1.96
CA LEU A 41 -5.34 3.89 -0.94
C LEU A 41 -5.38 4.44 0.49
N ASN A 42 -4.89 5.66 0.72
CA ASN A 42 -4.84 6.29 2.05
C ASN A 42 -4.31 5.37 3.16
N SER A 43 -3.31 4.56 2.82
CA SER A 43 -2.71 3.56 3.71
C SER A 43 -1.75 4.21 4.74
N PRO A 44 -1.37 3.53 5.84
CA PRO A 44 -0.39 4.05 6.82
C PRO A 44 1.07 4.08 6.30
N THR A 45 1.25 4.13 4.98
CA THR A 45 2.56 4.14 4.31
C THR A 45 3.21 5.53 4.39
N LEU A 46 4.54 5.57 4.29
CA LEU A 46 5.29 6.82 4.20
C LEU A 46 5.63 7.11 2.73
N ILE A 47 5.05 8.20 2.20
CA ILE A 47 5.22 8.61 0.81
C ILE A 47 6.29 9.70 0.71
N SER A 48 7.27 9.51 -0.17
CA SER A 48 8.25 10.54 -0.50
C SER A 48 8.13 11.02 -1.94
N ARG A 49 8.49 12.29 -2.16
CA ARG A 49 8.58 12.96 -3.47
C ARG A 49 10.01 13.32 -3.89
N SER A 50 11.00 13.03 -3.04
CA SER A 50 12.41 13.34 -3.30
C SER A 50 13.34 12.27 -2.73
N LYS A 51 14.60 12.27 -3.17
CA LYS A 51 15.62 11.36 -2.65
C LYS A 51 15.83 11.56 -1.15
N ASP A 52 16.04 12.80 -0.72
CA ASP A 52 16.26 13.14 0.70
C ASP A 52 15.04 12.82 1.55
N GLY A 53 13.84 13.11 1.02
CA GLY A 53 12.59 12.73 1.67
C GLY A 53 12.44 11.21 1.83
N PHE A 54 12.96 10.44 0.86
CA PHE A 54 12.88 8.97 0.90
C PHE A 54 13.81 8.44 1.99
N VAL A 55 15.03 8.99 2.10
CA VAL A 55 15.97 8.67 3.19
C VAL A 55 15.40 9.05 4.55
N ALA A 56 14.77 10.22 4.68
CA ALA A 56 14.11 10.64 5.91
C ALA A 56 12.94 9.71 6.28
N ALA A 57 12.14 9.30 5.29
CA ALA A 57 11.04 8.35 5.47
C ALA A 57 11.53 6.96 5.92
N ILE A 58 12.66 6.47 5.37
CA ILE A 58 13.33 5.25 5.83
C ILE A 58 13.68 5.36 7.31
N LYS A 59 14.34 6.45 7.73
CA LYS A 59 14.69 6.67 9.15
C LYS A 59 13.44 6.66 10.04
N LYS A 60 12.38 7.35 9.62
CA LYS A 60 11.09 7.36 10.33
C LYS A 60 10.46 5.96 10.40
N ALA A 61 10.48 5.19 9.32
CA ALA A 61 9.95 3.83 9.29
C ALA A 61 10.69 2.88 10.25
N LEU A 62 12.00 3.06 10.42
CA LEU A 62 12.77 2.29 11.42
C LEU A 62 12.30 2.60 12.84
N GLN A 63 12.01 3.87 13.16
CA GLN A 63 11.48 4.28 14.48
C GLN A 63 10.05 3.79 14.71
N VAL A 64 9.23 3.77 13.66
CA VAL A 64 7.88 3.22 13.71
C VAL A 64 7.87 1.74 14.12
N GLY A 65 8.89 0.98 13.72
CA GLY A 65 9.02 -0.43 14.05
C GLY A 65 8.02 -1.32 13.33
N ARG A 66 8.04 -2.61 13.67
CA ARG A 66 7.17 -3.64 13.06
C ARG A 66 5.95 -3.90 13.94
N GLY A 67 4.95 -4.56 13.37
CA GLY A 67 3.86 -5.16 14.12
C GLY A 67 2.78 -4.18 14.59
N ARG A 68 2.68 -2.99 14.01
CA ARG A 68 1.57 -2.08 14.32
C ARG A 68 0.25 -2.67 13.84
N LYS A 69 -0.77 -2.62 14.71
CA LYS A 69 -2.11 -3.16 14.46
C LYS A 69 -2.71 -2.65 13.14
N GLU A 70 -2.58 -1.35 12.87
CA GLU A 70 -3.06 -0.70 11.65
C GLU A 70 -2.51 -1.31 10.35
N PHE A 71 -1.31 -1.90 10.37
CA PHE A 71 -0.73 -2.57 9.19
C PHE A 71 -1.54 -3.81 8.84
N TYR A 72 -1.77 -4.66 9.83
CA TYR A 72 -2.54 -5.89 9.64
C TYR A 72 -3.99 -5.59 9.28
N GLU A 73 -4.59 -4.57 9.89
CA GLU A 73 -5.96 -4.13 9.58
C GLU A 73 -6.08 -3.65 8.13
N PHE A 74 -5.15 -2.80 7.68
CA PHE A 74 -5.13 -2.32 6.31
C PHE A 74 -4.98 -3.49 5.30
N ALA A 75 -4.05 -4.42 5.57
CA ALA A 75 -3.83 -5.57 4.71
C ALA A 75 -5.04 -6.52 4.68
N LYS A 76 -5.67 -6.78 5.83
CA LYS A 76 -6.86 -7.64 5.95
C LYS A 76 -8.05 -7.06 5.19
N GLY A 77 -8.29 -5.75 5.32
CA GLY A 77 -9.34 -5.03 4.59
C GLY A 77 -9.14 -5.04 3.07
N ASN A 78 -7.91 -5.23 2.60
CA ASN A 78 -7.56 -5.32 1.18
C ASN A 78 -7.30 -6.75 0.68
N SER A 79 -7.72 -7.76 1.44
CA SER A 79 -7.51 -9.16 1.07
C SER A 79 -8.28 -9.55 -0.20
N TRP A 80 -7.78 -10.57 -0.90
CA TRP A 80 -8.43 -11.13 -2.09
C TRP A 80 -9.86 -11.60 -1.82
N SER A 81 -10.13 -12.16 -0.63
CA SER A 81 -11.48 -12.58 -0.25
C SER A 81 -12.47 -11.42 -0.18
N ILE A 82 -12.05 -10.27 0.37
CA ILE A 82 -12.89 -9.07 0.45
C ILE A 82 -13.14 -8.51 -0.96
N ARG A 83 -12.06 -8.30 -1.73
CA ARG A 83 -12.16 -7.79 -3.10
C ARG A 83 -13.00 -8.68 -4.01
N PHE A 84 -12.88 -10.00 -3.87
CA PHE A 84 -13.69 -10.95 -4.63
C PHE A 84 -15.17 -10.85 -4.25
N SER A 85 -15.48 -10.74 -2.95
CA SER A 85 -16.86 -10.56 -2.49
C SER A 85 -17.48 -9.28 -3.08
N GLU A 86 -16.77 -8.16 -3.03
CA GLU A 86 -17.24 -6.88 -3.57
C GLU A 86 -17.57 -6.99 -5.08
N VAL A 87 -16.67 -7.60 -5.85
CA VAL A 87 -16.88 -7.79 -7.30
C VAL A 87 -18.04 -8.75 -7.55
N LYS A 88 -18.14 -9.85 -6.79
CA LYS A 88 -19.24 -10.82 -6.91
C LYS A 88 -20.59 -10.16 -6.63
N ASP A 89 -20.68 -9.31 -5.62
CA ASP A 89 -21.92 -8.62 -5.26
C ASP A 89 -22.37 -7.66 -6.36
N ILE A 90 -21.43 -6.88 -6.93
CA ILE A 90 -21.71 -5.97 -8.05
C ILE A 90 -22.22 -6.74 -9.28
N ILE A 91 -21.56 -7.85 -9.63
CA ILE A 91 -21.97 -8.67 -10.77
C ILE A 91 -23.37 -9.24 -10.53
N THR A 92 -23.62 -9.77 -9.33
CA THR A 92 -24.90 -10.40 -8.99
C THR A 92 -26.06 -9.40 -8.99
N GLN A 93 -25.85 -8.18 -8.49
CA GLN A 93 -26.87 -7.11 -8.50
C GLN A 93 -27.26 -6.68 -9.92
N LYS A 94 -26.33 -6.70 -10.88
CA LYS A 94 -26.61 -6.32 -12.27
C LYS A 94 -27.31 -7.41 -13.08
N MET A 95 -27.35 -8.64 -12.57
CA MET A 95 -28.00 -9.78 -13.22
C MET A 95 -29.44 -9.98 -12.75
N GLN A 96 -29.90 -9.21 -11.75
CA GLN A 96 -31.29 -9.11 -11.31
C GLN A 96 -31.98 -7.96 -12.03
#